data_AF-R6BCQ1-F1
#
_entry.id   AF-R6BCQ1-F1
#
_cell.length_a   1.000
_cell.length_b   1.000
_cell.length_c   1.000
_cell.angle_alpha   90.00
_cell.angle_beta   90.00
_cell.angle_gamma   90.00
#
_symmetry.space_group_name_H-M   'P 1'
#
loop_
_entity.id
_entity.type
_entity.pdbx_description
1 polymer ?
#
loop_
_entity_poly.entity_id
_entity_poly.type
_entity_poly.pdbx_seq_one_letter_code
_entity_poly.pdbx_strand_id
1 'polypeptide(L)'
;MGGGEEPQATLDEAMNLVENRHHFVTEGEYPWVPVVFNDELCGASGNQDHVGTTSTVSATVQLNAGDVMRFDWAVSCREDFERLTFSVNGTEVAAISGQNTDFVPYNYVAEAAGEYTFSWTYHKETMWTEGQDRGYVKNVYAGAPLPDEIVEFAPDAVTVRKGLTAQLSWTVAPYYAFDQSVTLTSSDASIASVDANGVVRGVNEGTAVITATTAQGHTDTCTVTVIAPVPHTKIYAYQTQTTNLISFFTDDSAHVQQLGAFPADTYAMTYAHGVVYGIDSENNFFTSTPGSTQRTIIGQTGTAMITAMAYNYANGKIYAVGYTQQSRWDLYEINMQTGAATVIGQPDTVDRDPLWTFAITTEGRAYGITATSGLLYEVNLETAQVTEIGFTGCPGVGFCQSLVYDHDNGIMFWAAYWKDDANGLREVNLETGESVSIGDIQDAAQVCGGYTVPSWDDPTQPSNVTVTFNYMVNGEWTSTEVTVPAGTTPTAPVPENQPHQPTMLMFIGWDVDFANVQHDITVTAQYAALGDVDMNGEIQTADALLIARNAIGVAELTPAQMILADVYGSDGVITLNDALVTMRISLGM
;
A
#
# COMPACT_ATOMS: atom_id res chain seq x y z
N MET A 1 27.53 -2.57 37.50
CA MET A 1 28.87 -2.05 37.13
C MET A 1 29.29 -2.70 35.81
N GLY A 2 28.83 -2.12 34.70
CA GLY A 2 29.41 -2.36 33.39
C GLY A 2 30.04 -1.03 32.98
N GLY A 3 31.34 -0.90 33.15
CA GLY A 3 32.08 0.22 32.59
C GLY A 3 32.20 0.01 31.10
N GLY A 4 31.32 0.63 30.31
CA GLY A 4 31.66 0.93 28.92
C GLY A 4 32.82 1.92 28.94
N GLU A 5 33.86 1.66 28.16
CA GLU A 5 34.92 2.65 27.96
C GLU A 5 34.28 3.94 27.47
N GLU A 6 34.50 5.05 28.18
CA GLU A 6 34.13 6.37 27.68
C GLU A 6 34.81 6.59 26.32
N PRO A 7 34.11 7.13 25.32
CA PRO A 7 34.69 7.36 24.01
C PRO A 7 35.93 8.27 24.14
N GLN A 8 37.00 7.97 23.39
CA GLN A 8 38.20 8.84 23.35
C GLN A 8 37.97 10.17 22.63
N ALA A 9 36.75 10.44 22.16
CA ALA A 9 36.39 11.68 21.50
C ALA A 9 36.35 12.86 22.48
N THR A 10 36.55 14.06 21.97
CA THR A 10 36.29 15.31 22.67
C THR A 10 34.80 15.68 22.60
N LEU A 11 34.36 16.60 23.45
CA LEU A 11 32.99 17.11 23.39
C LEU A 11 32.70 17.84 22.06
N ASP A 12 33.71 18.55 21.52
CA ASP A 12 33.61 19.24 20.23
C ASP A 12 33.44 18.23 19.07
N GLU A 13 34.18 17.12 19.09
CA GLU A 13 34.01 16.02 18.11
C GLU A 13 32.64 15.36 18.24
N ALA A 14 32.11 15.24 19.46
CA ALA A 14 30.83 14.59 19.70
C ALA A 14 29.61 15.46 19.36
N MET A 15 29.73 16.79 19.47
CA MET A 15 28.58 17.68 19.32
C MET A 15 28.50 18.38 17.97
N ASN A 16 29.62 18.62 17.27
CA ASN A 16 29.58 19.33 16.00
C ASN A 16 29.06 18.47 14.85
N LEU A 17 28.20 19.04 13.98
CA LEU A 17 27.82 18.40 12.71
C LEU A 17 28.97 18.36 11.70
N VAL A 18 29.78 19.42 11.69
CA VAL A 18 31.00 19.53 10.86
C VAL A 18 32.18 19.60 11.82
N GLU A 19 33.11 18.65 11.69
CA GLU A 19 34.21 18.45 12.63
C GLU A 19 34.83 19.76 13.13
N ASN A 20 34.88 19.92 14.46
CA ASN A 20 35.57 21.00 15.18
C ASN A 20 35.19 22.43 14.77
N ARG A 21 33.95 22.64 14.29
CA ARG A 21 33.46 23.97 13.90
C ARG A 21 33.24 24.91 15.08
N HIS A 22 32.71 24.37 16.19
CA HIS A 22 32.38 25.12 17.40
C HIS A 22 33.09 24.54 18.61
N HIS A 23 33.48 25.42 19.53
CA HIS A 23 34.01 25.03 20.82
C HIS A 23 32.92 25.09 21.88
N PHE A 24 32.70 23.98 22.60
CA PHE A 24 31.71 23.88 23.65
C PHE A 24 32.33 24.07 25.04
N VAL A 25 31.76 25.02 25.78
CA VAL A 25 32.15 25.32 27.15
C VAL A 25 31.09 24.77 28.10
N THR A 26 31.50 23.91 29.02
CA THR A 26 30.63 23.39 30.07
C THR A 26 30.87 24.10 31.40
N GLU A 27 29.79 24.33 32.14
CA GLU A 27 29.79 25.08 33.39
C GLU A 27 29.25 24.23 34.55
N GLY A 28 29.72 24.54 35.77
CA GLY A 28 29.22 23.92 36.99
C GLY A 28 30.00 22.69 37.45
N GLU A 29 29.45 22.02 38.48
CA GLU A 29 30.04 20.82 39.10
C GLU A 29 29.91 19.56 38.22
N TYR A 30 28.96 19.58 37.28
CA TYR A 30 28.57 18.42 36.47
C TYR A 30 28.77 18.72 34.99
N PRO A 31 30.00 18.60 34.46
CA PRO A 31 30.30 18.96 33.08
C PRO A 31 29.62 18.03 32.07
N TRP A 32 29.31 18.55 30.89
CA TRP A 32 28.92 17.72 29.75
C TRP A 32 30.10 16.89 29.26
N VAL A 33 29.82 15.65 28.85
CA VAL A 33 30.83 14.68 28.41
C VAL A 33 30.42 14.00 27.11
N PRO A 34 31.39 13.61 26.26
CA PRO A 34 31.11 12.83 25.07
C PRO A 34 30.71 11.39 25.45
N VAL A 35 29.66 10.88 24.83
CA VAL A 35 29.15 9.52 25.04
C VAL A 35 28.65 8.92 23.73
N VAL A 36 28.48 7.61 23.70
CA VAL A 36 27.70 6.94 22.66
C VAL A 36 26.30 6.68 23.22
N PHE A 37 25.28 7.24 22.56
CA PHE A 37 23.87 7.02 22.87
C PHE A 37 23.19 6.51 21.61
N ASN A 38 22.57 5.32 21.69
CA ASN A 38 21.95 4.62 20.56
C ASN A 38 22.87 4.49 19.34
N ASP A 39 24.08 4.00 19.57
CA ASP A 39 25.14 3.81 18.57
C ASP A 39 25.63 5.10 17.88
N GLU A 40 25.26 6.27 18.42
CA GLU A 40 25.66 7.57 17.90
C GLU A 40 26.48 8.37 18.92
N LEU A 41 27.58 8.97 18.45
CA LEU A 41 28.42 9.85 19.28
C LEU A 41 27.70 11.19 19.52
N CYS A 42 27.58 11.61 20.78
CA CYS A 42 26.92 12.85 21.17
C CYS A 42 27.50 13.44 22.47
N GLY A 43 27.20 14.71 22.75
CA GLY A 43 27.41 15.30 24.07
C GLY A 43 26.25 14.95 25.00
N ALA A 44 26.55 14.66 26.27
CA ALA A 44 25.54 14.36 27.28
C ALA A 44 25.78 15.10 28.59
N SER A 45 24.70 15.45 29.28
CA SER A 45 24.76 16.09 30.60
C SER A 45 25.45 15.20 31.64
N GLY A 46 26.14 15.81 32.60
CA GLY A 46 26.98 15.12 33.60
C GLY A 46 26.36 14.94 34.99
N ASN A 47 25.11 15.37 35.19
CA ASN A 47 24.45 15.41 36.49
C ASN A 47 23.48 14.23 36.72
N GLN A 48 23.72 13.09 36.07
CA GLN A 48 22.99 11.86 36.33
C GLN A 48 23.01 11.54 37.83
N ASP A 49 21.86 11.13 38.40
CA ASP A 49 21.69 10.81 39.82
C ASP A 49 21.93 11.97 40.82
N HIS A 50 22.14 13.21 40.35
CA HIS A 50 22.40 14.38 41.21
C HIS A 50 21.17 15.31 41.30
N VAL A 51 20.27 15.03 42.25
CA VAL A 51 18.99 15.74 42.44
C VAL A 51 19.16 17.22 42.84
N GLY A 52 18.32 18.09 42.28
CA GLY A 52 18.32 19.54 42.53
C GLY A 52 19.48 20.27 41.85
N THR A 53 20.01 19.70 40.76
CA THR A 53 21.18 20.25 40.06
C THR A 53 20.90 20.48 38.58
N THR A 54 21.76 21.30 37.97
CA THR A 54 21.78 21.53 36.53
C THR A 54 23.14 21.18 35.95
N SER A 55 23.15 20.77 34.69
CA SER A 55 24.37 20.56 33.90
C SER A 55 24.22 21.32 32.59
N THR A 56 25.13 22.27 32.33
CA THR A 56 25.04 23.20 31.20
C THR A 56 26.25 23.08 30.28
N VAL A 57 25.99 23.08 28.99
CA VAL A 57 26.98 23.31 27.92
C VAL A 57 26.54 24.48 27.06
N SER A 58 27.51 25.26 26.59
CA SER A 58 27.24 26.46 25.79
C SER A 58 28.26 26.63 24.67
N ALA A 59 27.86 27.36 23.64
CA ALA A 59 28.73 27.84 22.58
C ALA A 59 28.38 29.30 22.26
N THR A 60 29.39 30.11 21.99
CA THR A 60 29.21 31.51 21.53
C THR A 60 29.66 31.64 20.09
N VAL A 61 28.78 32.15 19.23
CA VAL A 61 29.00 32.24 17.78
C VAL A 61 28.52 33.59 17.25
N GLN A 62 29.12 34.03 16.15
CA GLN A 62 28.69 35.22 15.41
C GLN A 62 27.77 34.77 14.26
N LEU A 63 26.56 35.33 14.19
CA LEU A 63 25.56 35.01 13.18
C LEU A 63 25.08 36.27 12.47
N ASN A 64 24.68 36.14 11.21
CA ASN A 64 23.91 37.14 10.49
C ASN A 64 22.40 36.95 10.73
N ALA A 65 21.61 37.98 10.44
CA ALA A 65 20.15 37.82 10.40
C ALA A 65 19.77 36.76 9.35
N GLY A 66 18.99 35.76 9.75
CA GLY A 66 18.58 34.63 8.90
C GLY A 66 19.52 33.41 8.95
N ASP A 67 20.69 33.52 9.57
CA ASP A 67 21.49 32.33 9.90
C ASP A 67 20.78 31.47 10.95
N VAL A 68 21.15 30.20 11.02
CA VAL A 68 20.48 29.20 11.86
C VAL A 68 21.44 28.60 12.87
N MET A 69 20.93 28.29 14.06
CA MET A 69 21.50 27.33 14.99
C MET A 69 20.68 26.05 14.90
N ARG A 70 21.26 25.02 14.31
CA ARG A 70 20.68 23.68 14.16
C ARG A 70 21.36 22.71 15.11
N PHE A 71 20.61 21.79 15.70
CA PHE A 71 21.14 20.64 16.41
C PHE A 71 20.11 19.52 16.48
N ASP A 72 20.54 18.31 16.79
CA ASP A 72 19.64 17.23 17.17
C ASP A 72 19.78 16.97 18.67
N TRP A 73 18.67 16.84 19.39
CA TRP A 73 18.65 16.59 20.83
C TRP A 73 17.74 15.43 21.24
N ALA A 74 18.06 14.80 22.36
CA ALA A 74 17.25 13.75 22.97
C ALA A 74 17.30 13.90 24.49
N VAL A 75 16.37 13.25 25.18
CA VAL A 75 16.33 13.21 26.63
C VAL A 75 15.83 11.85 27.07
N SER A 76 16.48 11.28 28.08
CA SER A 76 16.02 10.06 28.74
C SER A 76 15.80 10.40 30.20
N CYS A 77 14.58 10.79 30.52
CA CYS A 77 14.18 11.14 31.88
C CYS A 77 12.71 10.81 32.11
N ARG A 78 12.22 11.14 33.30
CA ARG A 78 10.79 11.13 33.59
C ARG A 78 10.08 12.29 32.91
N GLU A 79 8.99 12.01 32.20
CA GLU A 79 8.17 13.01 31.51
C GLU A 79 7.65 14.09 32.49
N ASP A 80 7.65 15.34 32.05
CA ASP A 80 7.20 16.55 32.78
C ASP A 80 7.92 16.95 34.09
N PHE A 81 8.76 16.09 34.67
CA PHE A 81 9.49 16.41 35.90
C PHE A 81 10.92 16.89 35.64
N GLU A 82 11.55 16.35 34.61
CA GLU A 82 12.94 16.60 34.26
C GLU A 82 13.00 16.97 32.78
N ARG A 83 13.89 17.89 32.42
CA ARG A 83 13.89 18.44 31.06
C ARG A 83 15.26 18.91 30.62
N LEU A 84 15.50 18.80 29.33
CA LEU A 84 16.58 19.48 28.63
C LEU A 84 16.02 20.77 28.02
N THR A 85 16.59 21.91 28.40
CA THR A 85 16.19 23.24 27.90
C THR A 85 17.24 23.79 26.94
N PHE A 86 16.80 24.43 25.87
CA PHE A 86 17.63 25.20 24.96
C PHE A 86 17.38 26.69 25.16
N SER A 87 18.45 27.46 25.35
CA SER A 87 18.40 28.90 25.60
C SER A 87 19.26 29.68 24.60
N VAL A 88 18.80 30.90 24.31
CA VAL A 88 19.47 31.89 23.46
C VAL A 88 19.71 33.15 24.27
N ASN A 89 20.96 33.57 24.42
CA ASN A 89 21.37 34.73 25.22
C ASN A 89 20.81 34.69 26.65
N GLY A 90 20.80 33.50 27.25
CA GLY A 90 20.28 33.24 28.60
C GLY A 90 18.76 33.17 28.72
N THR A 91 18.01 33.27 27.62
CA THR A 91 16.55 33.12 27.59
C THR A 91 16.17 31.74 27.06
N GLU A 92 15.41 30.96 27.82
CA GLU A 92 14.86 29.66 27.37
C GLU A 92 13.90 29.88 26.19
N VAL A 93 14.11 29.13 25.10
CA VAL A 93 13.25 29.19 23.90
C VAL A 93 12.59 27.86 23.56
N ALA A 94 13.13 26.74 24.05
CA ALA A 94 12.56 25.41 23.86
C ALA A 94 12.95 24.45 24.99
N ALA A 95 12.16 23.39 25.20
CA ALA A 95 12.48 22.32 26.13
C ALA A 95 11.90 20.97 25.66
N ILE A 96 12.53 19.87 26.05
CA ILE A 96 12.04 18.49 25.90
C ILE A 96 12.12 17.73 27.23
N SER A 97 11.20 16.80 27.46
CA SER A 97 11.11 15.91 28.63
C SER A 97 10.64 14.51 28.20
N GLY A 98 10.83 13.50 29.06
CA GLY A 98 10.36 12.13 28.83
C GLY A 98 11.44 11.14 28.37
N GLN A 99 11.00 9.95 27.95
CA GLN A 99 11.85 8.93 27.33
C GLN A 99 11.82 9.11 25.82
N ASN A 100 12.69 9.95 25.28
CA ASN A 100 12.93 9.98 23.84
C ASN A 100 14.25 9.29 23.53
N THR A 101 14.18 8.11 22.94
CA THR A 101 15.35 7.38 22.47
C THR A 101 15.86 7.94 21.14
N ASP A 102 15.02 8.65 20.38
CA ASP A 102 15.39 9.16 19.08
C ASP A 102 15.76 10.64 19.15
N PHE A 103 16.80 11.01 18.41
CA PHE A 103 17.21 12.40 18.30
C PHE A 103 16.21 13.19 17.46
N VAL A 104 15.73 14.30 18.01
CA VAL A 104 14.80 15.21 17.35
C VAL A 104 15.57 16.42 16.83
N PRO A 105 15.42 16.81 15.55
CA PRO A 105 16.07 18.01 15.02
C PRO A 105 15.39 19.28 15.56
N TYR A 106 16.19 20.31 15.84
CA TYR A 106 15.72 21.64 16.21
C TYR A 106 16.50 22.72 15.44
N ASN A 107 15.80 23.77 15.02
CA ASN A 107 16.38 24.92 14.33
C ASN A 107 15.93 26.22 15.01
N TYR A 108 16.88 27.09 15.31
CA TYR A 108 16.65 28.48 15.72
C TYR A 108 17.15 29.42 14.63
N VAL A 109 16.34 30.40 14.23
CA VAL A 109 16.71 31.41 13.23
C VAL A 109 17.12 32.71 13.94
N ALA A 110 18.32 33.21 13.65
CA ALA A 110 18.82 34.46 14.20
C ALA A 110 18.04 35.65 13.63
N GLU A 111 17.37 36.42 14.49
CA GLU A 111 16.57 37.58 14.08
C GLU A 111 17.42 38.78 13.61
N ALA A 112 18.65 38.89 14.10
CA ALA A 112 19.55 40.00 13.82
C ALA A 112 21.00 39.50 13.69
N ALA A 113 21.84 40.30 13.05
CA ALA A 113 23.27 40.03 13.06
C ALA A 113 23.87 40.36 14.44
N GLY A 114 24.70 39.48 14.97
CA GLY A 114 25.36 39.70 16.26
C GLY A 114 25.99 38.45 16.87
N GLU A 115 26.49 38.63 18.08
CA GLU A 115 26.97 37.54 18.92
C GLU A 115 25.79 36.87 19.62
N TYR A 116 25.75 35.53 19.56
CA TYR A 116 24.77 34.71 20.23
C TYR A 116 25.48 33.72 21.13
N THR A 117 25.02 33.61 22.38
CA THR A 117 25.36 32.50 23.27
C THR A 117 24.19 31.53 23.31
N PHE A 118 24.45 30.31 22.85
CA PHE A 118 23.50 29.21 22.91
C PHE A 118 23.87 28.28 24.05
N SER A 119 22.88 27.81 24.80
CA SER A 119 23.13 26.85 25.88
C SER A 119 22.09 25.76 25.96
N TRP A 120 22.54 24.56 26.29
CA TRP A 120 21.72 23.39 26.59
C TRP A 120 21.90 23.05 28.06
N THR A 121 20.80 22.99 28.81
CA THR A 121 20.81 22.76 30.26
C THR A 121 19.86 21.63 30.61
N TYR A 122 20.39 20.57 31.20
CA TYR A 122 19.57 19.50 31.76
C TYR A 122 19.27 19.78 33.24
N HIS A 123 18.00 19.68 33.62
CA HIS A 123 17.51 19.94 34.98
C HIS A 123 17.14 18.62 35.65
N LYS A 124 17.92 18.20 36.66
CA LYS A 124 17.65 16.98 37.44
C LYS A 124 16.93 17.37 38.73
N GLU A 125 15.61 17.23 38.76
CA GLU A 125 14.76 17.78 39.82
C GLU A 125 14.33 16.76 40.88
N THR A 126 14.22 15.47 40.52
CA THR A 126 13.62 14.46 41.42
C THR A 126 14.57 13.32 41.75
N MET A 127 14.36 12.70 42.92
CA MET A 127 15.11 11.50 43.34
C MET A 127 14.64 10.20 42.70
N TRP A 128 13.60 10.26 41.85
CA TRP A 128 13.05 9.09 41.16
C TRP A 128 13.62 9.05 39.75
N THR A 129 14.35 7.99 39.43
CA THR A 129 15.02 7.80 38.13
C THR A 129 14.12 7.02 37.18
N GLU A 130 13.97 7.53 35.96
CA GLU A 130 13.33 6.83 34.84
C GLU A 130 14.23 7.01 33.60
N GLY A 131 14.65 5.89 33.01
CA GLY A 131 15.71 5.88 32.00
C GLY A 131 17.07 6.27 32.56
N GLN A 132 17.82 7.09 31.83
CA GLN A 132 19.21 7.42 32.15
C GLN A 132 19.40 8.74 32.90
N ASP A 133 18.34 9.54 33.06
CA ASP A 133 18.34 10.89 33.65
C ASP A 133 19.36 11.85 33.01
N ARG A 134 19.34 11.95 31.68
CA ARG A 134 20.30 12.75 30.91
C ARG A 134 19.67 13.44 29.71
N GLY A 135 20.22 14.59 29.35
CA GLY A 135 20.01 15.25 28.07
C GLY A 135 21.18 15.00 27.11
N TYR A 136 20.88 14.85 25.83
CA TYR A 136 21.81 14.54 24.76
C TYR A 136 21.70 15.56 23.64
N VAL A 137 22.84 15.95 23.05
CA VAL A 137 22.89 16.88 21.91
C VAL A 137 24.02 16.46 20.96
N LYS A 138 23.73 16.49 19.66
CA LYS A 138 24.70 16.28 18.58
C LYS A 138 24.35 17.15 17.37
N ASN A 139 25.16 17.04 16.31
CA ASN A 139 24.91 17.68 15.02
C ASN A 139 24.66 19.19 15.10
N VAL A 140 25.38 19.85 16.01
CA VAL A 140 25.32 21.30 16.17
C VAL A 140 25.98 21.97 14.98
N TYR A 141 25.23 22.86 14.33
CA TYR A 141 25.68 23.70 13.24
C TYR A 141 25.18 25.12 13.46
N ALA A 142 26.04 26.11 13.15
CA ALA A 142 25.68 27.51 13.22
C ALA A 142 26.22 28.25 11.99
N GLY A 143 25.34 28.94 11.28
CA GLY A 143 25.65 29.67 10.04
C GLY A 143 24.46 29.70 9.09
N ALA A 144 24.71 30.01 7.81
CA ALA A 144 23.64 30.05 6.79
C ALA A 144 22.87 28.71 6.74
N PRO A 145 21.55 28.73 6.45
CA PRO A 145 20.74 27.52 6.28
C PRO A 145 21.41 26.50 5.37
N LEU A 146 21.52 25.25 5.85
CA LEU A 146 22.08 24.16 5.06
C LEU A 146 21.08 23.75 3.97
N PRO A 147 21.49 23.71 2.69
CA PRO A 147 20.61 23.27 1.61
C PRO A 147 20.42 21.75 1.66
N ASP A 148 19.32 21.28 1.09
CA ASP A 148 19.24 19.92 0.58
C ASP A 148 20.11 19.76 -0.68
N GLU A 149 20.38 18.52 -1.04
CA GLU A 149 21.20 18.16 -2.20
C GLU A 149 20.43 17.24 -3.17
N ILE A 150 19.47 16.48 -2.67
CA ILE A 150 18.70 15.50 -3.44
C ILE A 150 17.36 15.19 -2.76
N VAL A 151 16.38 14.83 -3.58
CA VAL A 151 15.19 14.08 -3.20
C VAL A 151 15.19 12.76 -3.98
N GLU A 152 14.82 11.65 -3.36
CA GLU A 152 14.83 10.33 -4.01
C GLU A 152 13.60 9.52 -3.59
N PHE A 153 12.82 9.06 -4.56
CA PHE A 153 11.74 8.09 -4.38
C PHE A 153 12.29 6.67 -4.18
N ALA A 154 11.66 5.93 -3.28
CA ALA A 154 11.90 4.50 -3.14
C ALA A 154 10.57 3.81 -2.75
N PRO A 155 9.92 3.08 -3.67
CA PRO A 155 10.32 2.78 -5.06
C PRO A 155 10.07 3.93 -6.06
N ASP A 156 10.72 3.86 -7.23
CA ASP A 156 10.59 4.81 -8.36
C ASP A 156 9.44 4.45 -9.33
N ALA A 157 8.74 3.34 -9.09
CA ALA A 157 7.52 2.97 -9.80
C ALA A 157 6.54 2.25 -8.88
N VAL A 158 5.24 2.53 -9.07
CA VAL A 158 4.14 1.88 -8.34
C VAL A 158 3.00 1.53 -9.28
N THR A 159 2.31 0.43 -8.99
CA THR A 159 1.07 0.04 -9.69
C THR A 159 -0.11 0.19 -8.74
N VAL A 160 -1.20 0.78 -9.20
CA VAL A 160 -2.43 0.99 -8.42
C VAL A 160 -3.65 0.60 -9.24
N ARG A 161 -4.65 -0.04 -8.64
CA ARG A 161 -5.93 -0.27 -9.33
C ARG A 161 -6.76 1.00 -9.38
N LYS A 162 -7.53 1.16 -10.45
CA LYS A 162 -8.52 2.23 -10.55
C LYS A 162 -9.43 2.27 -9.31
N GLY A 163 -9.59 3.44 -8.73
CA GLY A 163 -10.39 3.67 -7.52
C GLY A 163 -9.63 3.51 -6.20
N LEU A 164 -8.48 2.83 -6.20
CA LEU A 164 -7.66 2.58 -5.01
C LEU A 164 -6.54 3.62 -4.85
N THR A 165 -5.81 3.50 -3.74
CA THR A 165 -4.72 4.41 -3.37
C THR A 165 -3.41 3.67 -3.08
N ALA A 166 -2.29 4.34 -3.29
CA ALA A 166 -0.94 3.89 -2.92
C ALA A 166 -0.19 5.02 -2.20
N GLN A 167 0.62 4.67 -1.20
CA GLN A 167 1.46 5.63 -0.49
C GLN A 167 2.85 5.67 -1.14
N LEU A 168 3.28 6.84 -1.61
CA LEU A 168 4.66 7.06 -2.04
C LEU A 168 5.57 7.32 -0.84
N SER A 169 6.84 6.95 -0.97
CA SER A 169 7.88 7.22 0.01
C SER A 169 9.09 7.87 -0.69
N TRP A 170 9.65 8.90 -0.07
CA TRP A 170 10.84 9.59 -0.55
C TRP A 170 11.74 10.01 0.60
N THR A 171 12.99 10.30 0.29
CA THR A 171 13.97 10.84 1.23
C THR A 171 14.53 12.17 0.69
N VAL A 172 14.81 13.12 1.59
CA VAL A 172 15.54 14.35 1.26
C VAL A 172 16.90 14.26 1.96
N ALA A 173 17.98 14.35 1.20
CA ALA A 173 19.33 14.29 1.74
C ALA A 173 20.11 15.60 1.54
N PRO A 174 21.00 15.97 2.48
CA PRO A 174 21.20 15.29 3.77
C PRO A 174 19.97 15.46 4.68
N TYR A 175 19.75 14.48 5.59
CA TYR A 175 18.64 14.55 6.57
C TYR A 175 18.73 15.79 7.48
N TYR A 176 19.85 16.51 7.42
CA TYR A 176 20.07 17.77 8.11
C TYR A 176 19.94 19.03 7.26
N ALA A 177 19.35 18.94 6.07
CA ALA A 177 18.87 20.11 5.34
C ALA A 177 17.91 20.93 6.21
N PHE A 178 18.00 22.26 6.11
CA PHE A 178 17.17 23.18 6.89
C PHE A 178 15.70 23.12 6.46
N ASP A 179 15.46 23.03 5.15
CA ASP A 179 14.14 22.84 4.56
C ASP A 179 14.08 21.44 3.93
N GLN A 180 13.16 20.62 4.40
CA GLN A 180 12.91 19.27 3.87
C GLN A 180 11.54 19.18 3.21
N SER A 181 10.89 20.31 2.96
CA SER A 181 9.60 20.34 2.30
C SER A 181 9.73 19.84 0.86
N VAL A 182 8.77 19.00 0.47
CA VAL A 182 8.65 18.47 -0.87
C VAL A 182 7.26 18.81 -1.39
N THR A 183 7.20 19.35 -2.60
CA THR A 183 5.96 19.50 -3.35
C THR A 183 5.84 18.35 -4.33
N LEU A 184 4.68 17.70 -4.34
CA LEU A 184 4.35 16.64 -5.28
C LEU A 184 3.43 17.17 -6.37
N THR A 185 3.69 16.77 -7.61
CA THR A 185 2.83 17.09 -8.75
C THR A 185 2.63 15.85 -9.62
N SER A 186 1.45 15.72 -10.23
CA SER A 186 1.18 14.67 -11.22
C SER A 186 1.25 15.25 -12.63
N SER A 187 1.84 14.49 -13.56
CA SER A 187 1.81 14.81 -14.99
C SER A 187 0.39 14.78 -15.56
N ASP A 188 -0.48 13.93 -15.00
CA ASP A 188 -1.89 13.80 -15.39
C ASP A 188 -2.75 13.33 -14.19
N ALA A 189 -3.43 14.29 -13.54
CA ALA A 189 -4.31 14.01 -12.42
C ALA A 189 -5.61 13.30 -12.81
N SER A 190 -5.97 13.24 -14.10
CA SER A 190 -7.10 12.45 -14.59
C SER A 190 -6.80 10.96 -14.68
N ILE A 191 -5.51 10.59 -14.70
CA ILE A 191 -5.03 9.21 -14.60
C ILE A 191 -4.68 8.89 -13.15
N ALA A 192 -3.77 9.65 -12.53
CA ALA A 192 -3.41 9.48 -11.12
C ALA A 192 -3.20 10.83 -10.42
N SER A 193 -3.96 11.08 -9.37
CA SER A 193 -3.78 12.28 -8.52
C SER A 193 -2.90 11.96 -7.31
N VAL A 194 -2.12 12.91 -6.82
CA VAL A 194 -1.32 12.78 -5.60
C VAL A 194 -1.65 13.92 -4.64
N ASP A 195 -1.75 13.63 -3.34
CA ASP A 195 -1.91 14.65 -2.31
C ASP A 195 -0.56 15.13 -1.73
N ALA A 196 -0.60 16.12 -0.82
CA ALA A 196 0.61 16.68 -0.22
C ALA A 196 1.36 15.70 0.71
N ASN A 197 0.70 14.61 1.13
CA ASN A 197 1.29 13.58 1.97
C ASN A 197 1.83 12.40 1.15
N GLY A 198 1.72 12.44 -0.19
CA GLY A 198 2.18 11.37 -1.07
C GLY A 198 1.19 10.24 -1.26
N VAL A 199 -0.07 10.41 -0.89
CA VAL A 199 -1.13 9.44 -1.20
C VAL A 199 -1.55 9.64 -2.66
N VAL A 200 -1.21 8.67 -3.50
CA VAL A 200 -1.64 8.57 -4.89
C VAL A 200 -2.99 7.89 -4.96
N ARG A 201 -3.91 8.39 -5.78
CA ARG A 201 -5.19 7.76 -6.12
C ARG A 201 -5.24 7.44 -7.61
N GLY A 202 -5.52 6.19 -7.95
CA GLY A 202 -5.80 5.78 -9.33
C GLY A 202 -7.18 6.26 -9.77
N VAL A 203 -7.25 7.11 -10.79
CA VAL A 203 -8.49 7.73 -11.30
C VAL A 203 -8.97 7.02 -12.55
N ASN A 204 -8.11 6.88 -13.56
CA ASN A 204 -8.37 6.14 -14.80
C ASN A 204 -7.16 5.31 -15.18
N GLU A 205 -7.38 4.22 -15.91
CA GLU A 205 -6.31 3.36 -16.41
C GLU A 205 -5.36 4.13 -17.32
N GLY A 206 -4.06 3.88 -17.17
CA GLY A 206 -3.00 4.60 -17.87
C GLY A 206 -1.76 4.79 -17.01
N THR A 207 -0.86 5.68 -17.44
CA THR A 207 0.37 5.98 -16.72
C THR A 207 0.47 7.47 -16.47
N ALA A 208 0.86 7.84 -15.25
CA ALA A 208 1.18 9.22 -14.88
C ALA A 208 2.52 9.24 -14.12
N VAL A 209 3.26 10.33 -14.25
CA VAL A 209 4.52 10.53 -13.53
C VAL A 209 4.28 11.51 -12.39
N ILE A 210 4.59 11.08 -11.17
CA ILE A 210 4.60 11.95 -10.00
C ILE A 210 6.00 12.54 -9.84
N THR A 211 6.10 13.86 -9.76
CA THR A 211 7.36 14.58 -9.56
C THR A 211 7.41 15.16 -8.17
N ALA A 212 8.45 14.80 -7.41
CA ALA A 212 8.84 15.47 -6.17
C ALA A 212 9.73 16.66 -6.49
N THR A 213 9.53 17.79 -5.81
CA THR A 213 10.36 18.99 -5.94
C THR A 213 10.64 19.59 -4.56
N THR A 214 11.92 19.74 -4.21
CA THR A 214 12.33 20.43 -2.97
C THR A 214 12.25 21.94 -3.12
N ALA A 215 12.32 22.68 -2.00
CA ALA A 215 12.29 24.14 -2.02
C ALA A 215 13.46 24.77 -2.81
N GLN A 216 14.56 24.03 -2.97
CA GLN A 216 15.76 24.44 -3.69
C GLN A 216 15.74 24.01 -5.17
N GLY A 217 14.70 23.27 -5.59
CA GLY A 217 14.47 22.88 -6.98
C GLY A 217 15.09 21.55 -7.38
N HIS A 218 15.53 20.72 -6.42
CA HIS A 218 15.90 19.34 -6.69
C HIS A 218 14.66 18.51 -6.98
N THR A 219 14.74 17.61 -7.95
CA THR A 219 13.59 16.84 -8.43
C THR A 219 13.90 15.37 -8.57
N ASP A 220 12.91 14.54 -8.30
CA ASP A 220 12.90 13.13 -8.65
C ASP A 220 11.49 12.69 -9.05
N THR A 221 11.36 11.55 -9.72
CA THR A 221 10.11 11.09 -10.32
C THR A 221 9.75 9.66 -9.96
N CYS A 222 8.47 9.41 -9.69
CA CYS A 222 7.89 8.08 -9.54
C CYS A 222 6.87 7.81 -10.65
N THR A 223 7.00 6.69 -11.35
CA THR A 223 6.02 6.28 -12.38
C THR A 223 4.85 5.54 -11.74
N VAL A 224 3.65 6.08 -11.89
CA VAL A 224 2.40 5.44 -11.44
C VAL A 224 1.71 4.80 -12.64
N THR A 225 1.52 3.49 -12.59
CA THR A 225 0.68 2.77 -13.55
C THR A 225 -0.66 2.44 -12.91
N VAL A 226 -1.73 2.96 -13.48
CA VAL A 226 -3.10 2.65 -13.07
C VAL A 226 -3.64 1.53 -13.93
N ILE A 227 -4.01 0.41 -13.30
CA ILE A 227 -4.59 -0.76 -13.96
C ILE A 227 -6.09 -0.86 -13.68
N ALA A 228 -6.74 -1.82 -14.34
CA ALA A 228 -8.16 -2.14 -14.18
C ALA A 228 -8.57 -2.19 -12.69
N PRO A 229 -9.82 -1.82 -12.36
CA PRO A 229 -10.35 -1.88 -11.00
C PRO A 229 -10.28 -3.31 -10.44
N VAL A 230 -10.53 -3.45 -9.14
CA VAL A 230 -10.69 -4.77 -8.53
C VAL A 230 -11.83 -5.50 -9.27
N PRO A 231 -11.65 -6.75 -9.73
CA PRO A 231 -12.73 -7.48 -10.39
C PRO A 231 -13.94 -7.66 -9.47
N HIS A 232 -15.12 -7.86 -10.06
CA HIS A 232 -16.34 -8.15 -9.32
C HIS A 232 -16.46 -9.66 -9.06
N THR A 233 -15.72 -10.16 -8.06
CA THR A 233 -15.65 -11.58 -7.73
C THR A 233 -16.31 -11.86 -6.40
N LYS A 234 -17.19 -12.85 -6.37
CA LYS A 234 -17.87 -13.27 -5.14
C LYS A 234 -16.99 -14.25 -4.35
N ILE A 235 -16.65 -13.87 -3.12
CA ILE A 235 -15.97 -14.75 -2.18
C ILE A 235 -16.99 -15.27 -1.17
N TYR A 236 -16.94 -16.58 -0.93
CA TYR A 236 -17.62 -17.24 0.18
C TYR A 236 -16.59 -17.58 1.26
N ALA A 237 -16.92 -17.39 2.53
CA ALA A 237 -16.02 -17.75 3.63
C ALA A 237 -16.80 -18.05 4.92
N TYR A 238 -16.14 -18.67 5.89
CA TYR A 238 -16.68 -18.88 7.23
C TYR A 238 -16.15 -17.81 8.19
N GLN A 239 -17.04 -17.04 8.82
CA GLN A 239 -16.70 -16.02 9.81
C GLN A 239 -16.73 -16.63 11.22
N THR A 240 -15.58 -16.71 11.89
CA THR A 240 -15.45 -17.45 13.15
C THR A 240 -16.10 -16.77 14.34
N GLN A 241 -16.17 -15.43 14.34
CA GLN A 241 -16.78 -14.66 15.44
C GLN A 241 -18.30 -14.88 15.54
N THR A 242 -18.96 -15.01 14.39
CA THR A 242 -20.43 -15.12 14.31
C THR A 242 -20.89 -16.53 13.96
N THR A 243 -19.96 -17.43 13.67
CA THR A 243 -20.19 -18.82 13.24
C THR A 243 -20.99 -18.96 11.93
N ASN A 244 -20.95 -17.93 11.08
CA ASN A 244 -21.73 -17.89 9.85
C ASN A 244 -20.89 -18.18 8.60
N LEU A 245 -21.52 -18.84 7.64
CA LEU A 245 -21.15 -18.71 6.23
C LEU A 245 -21.52 -17.30 5.78
N ILE A 246 -20.58 -16.63 5.15
CA ILE A 246 -20.74 -15.29 4.61
C ILE A 246 -20.38 -15.26 3.13
N SER A 247 -20.79 -14.20 2.44
CA SER A 247 -20.22 -13.84 1.15
C SER A 247 -20.10 -12.32 1.00
N PHE A 248 -19.14 -11.88 0.21
CA PHE A 248 -18.97 -10.49 -0.20
C PHE A 248 -18.36 -10.44 -1.59
N PHE A 249 -18.41 -9.28 -2.24
CA PHE A 249 -17.75 -9.05 -3.52
C PHE A 249 -16.40 -8.36 -3.29
N THR A 250 -15.40 -8.66 -4.12
CA THR A 250 -14.04 -8.15 -3.96
C THR A 250 -13.92 -6.64 -4.19
N ASP A 251 -14.75 -6.07 -5.07
CA ASP A 251 -14.88 -4.63 -5.33
C ASP A 251 -15.84 -3.91 -4.36
N ASP A 252 -16.56 -4.66 -3.52
CA ASP A 252 -17.50 -4.16 -2.53
C ASP A 252 -17.42 -4.93 -1.20
N SER A 253 -16.18 -5.15 -0.73
CA SER A 253 -15.88 -6.07 0.36
C SER A 253 -16.50 -5.68 1.70
N ALA A 254 -16.85 -4.40 1.85
CA ALA A 254 -17.49 -3.85 3.04
C ALA A 254 -18.94 -4.34 3.21
N HIS A 255 -19.62 -4.75 2.13
CA HIS A 255 -20.99 -5.23 2.19
C HIS A 255 -21.04 -6.76 2.35
N VAL A 256 -20.81 -7.22 3.58
CA VAL A 256 -20.83 -8.64 3.93
C VAL A 256 -22.25 -9.18 4.07
N GLN A 257 -22.60 -10.18 3.25
CA GLN A 257 -23.86 -10.92 3.31
C GLN A 257 -23.72 -12.15 4.23
N GLN A 258 -24.60 -12.26 5.24
CA GLN A 258 -24.71 -13.45 6.09
C GLN A 258 -25.61 -14.49 5.42
N LEU A 259 -25.09 -15.70 5.17
CA LEU A 259 -25.80 -16.79 4.49
C LEU A 259 -26.37 -17.83 5.47
N GLY A 260 -25.85 -17.87 6.70
CA GLY A 260 -26.40 -18.64 7.81
C GLY A 260 -25.32 -19.33 8.64
N ALA A 261 -25.70 -19.83 9.82
CA ALA A 261 -24.78 -20.49 10.73
C ALA A 261 -24.44 -21.92 10.27
N PHE A 262 -23.16 -22.29 10.35
CA PHE A 262 -22.78 -23.70 10.22
C PHE A 262 -23.09 -24.48 11.51
N PRO A 263 -23.34 -25.80 11.42
CA PRO A 263 -23.58 -26.63 12.61
C PRO A 263 -22.36 -26.79 13.53
N ALA A 264 -21.15 -26.54 13.02
CA ALA A 264 -19.89 -26.59 13.74
C ALA A 264 -18.88 -25.64 13.10
N ASP A 265 -17.87 -25.21 13.85
CA ASP A 265 -16.83 -24.31 13.35
C ASP A 265 -16.10 -24.94 12.16
N THR A 266 -15.93 -24.19 11.08
CA THR A 266 -15.40 -24.70 9.81
C THR A 266 -14.12 -23.96 9.45
N TYR A 267 -12.97 -24.61 9.60
CA TYR A 267 -11.67 -23.95 9.43
C TYR A 267 -11.16 -23.99 7.99
N ALA A 268 -11.60 -24.96 7.18
CA ALA A 268 -11.14 -25.10 5.82
C ALA A 268 -12.31 -25.46 4.90
N MET A 269 -12.40 -24.79 3.76
CA MET A 269 -13.31 -25.11 2.66
C MET A 269 -12.60 -24.88 1.34
N THR A 270 -13.01 -25.61 0.31
CA THR A 270 -12.59 -25.39 -1.07
C THR A 270 -13.71 -25.81 -2.01
N TYR A 271 -13.73 -25.26 -3.22
CA TYR A 271 -14.75 -25.52 -4.22
C TYR A 271 -14.17 -26.26 -5.43
N ALA A 272 -14.91 -27.24 -5.93
CA ALA A 272 -14.65 -27.87 -7.23
C ALA A 272 -15.91 -28.58 -7.76
N HIS A 273 -16.17 -28.45 -9.06
CA HIS A 273 -17.20 -29.15 -9.83
C HIS A 273 -18.61 -29.06 -9.22
N GLY A 274 -19.01 -27.84 -8.81
CA GLY A 274 -20.30 -27.61 -8.16
C GLY A 274 -20.38 -28.04 -6.69
N VAL A 275 -19.30 -28.57 -6.11
CA VAL A 275 -19.26 -29.09 -4.74
C VAL A 275 -18.32 -28.25 -3.89
N VAL A 276 -18.80 -27.86 -2.71
CA VAL A 276 -17.94 -27.30 -1.65
C VAL A 276 -17.51 -28.44 -0.76
N TYR A 277 -16.21 -28.69 -0.67
CA TYR A 277 -15.62 -29.57 0.32
C TYR A 277 -15.27 -28.76 1.55
N GLY A 278 -15.49 -29.30 2.74
CA GLY A 278 -15.20 -28.62 4.01
C GLY A 278 -14.70 -29.55 5.09
N ILE A 279 -13.94 -29.00 6.04
CA ILE A 279 -13.49 -29.69 7.25
C ILE A 279 -13.86 -28.83 8.47
N ASP A 280 -14.59 -29.43 9.41
CA ASP A 280 -14.99 -28.77 10.65
C ASP A 280 -14.02 -29.03 11.82
N SER A 281 -14.25 -28.34 12.93
CA SER A 281 -13.45 -28.40 14.16
C SER A 281 -13.48 -29.76 14.86
N GLU A 282 -14.38 -30.64 14.46
CA GLU A 282 -14.46 -32.03 14.91
C GLU A 282 -13.75 -33.00 13.94
N ASN A 283 -12.99 -32.47 12.98
CA ASN A 283 -12.29 -33.20 11.92
C ASN A 283 -13.23 -33.94 10.95
N ASN A 284 -14.52 -33.56 10.87
CA ASN A 284 -15.44 -34.13 9.91
C ASN A 284 -15.20 -33.52 8.53
N PHE A 285 -14.92 -34.36 7.55
CA PHE A 285 -14.90 -33.99 6.14
C PHE A 285 -16.31 -34.07 5.57
N PHE A 286 -16.77 -32.98 4.95
CA PHE A 286 -18.13 -32.85 4.45
C PHE A 286 -18.18 -32.25 3.04
N THR A 287 -19.32 -32.43 2.38
CA THR A 287 -19.68 -31.73 1.15
C THR A 287 -20.88 -30.82 1.37
N SER A 288 -20.91 -29.68 0.70
CA SER A 288 -22.03 -28.74 0.62
C SER A 288 -22.18 -28.22 -0.83
N THR A 289 -23.12 -27.31 -1.03
CA THR A 289 -23.27 -26.50 -2.24
C THR A 289 -22.83 -25.06 -1.96
N PRO A 290 -22.38 -24.30 -2.98
CA PRO A 290 -21.98 -22.91 -2.79
C PRO A 290 -23.03 -22.09 -2.05
N GLY A 291 -22.61 -21.34 -1.04
CA GLY A 291 -23.50 -20.50 -0.25
C GLY A 291 -24.49 -21.23 0.68
N SER A 292 -24.39 -22.55 0.82
CA SER A 292 -25.26 -23.35 1.69
C SER A 292 -24.55 -23.83 2.96
N THR A 293 -25.26 -23.78 4.08
CA THR A 293 -24.83 -24.40 5.34
C THR A 293 -25.27 -25.86 5.47
N GLN A 294 -26.06 -26.37 4.52
CA GLN A 294 -26.50 -27.77 4.49
C GLN A 294 -25.37 -28.67 4.02
N ARG A 295 -24.85 -29.49 4.94
CA ARG A 295 -23.68 -30.33 4.71
C ARG A 295 -24.01 -31.82 4.82
N THR A 296 -23.29 -32.63 4.06
CA THR A 296 -23.26 -34.09 4.17
C THR A 296 -21.88 -34.52 4.62
N ILE A 297 -21.78 -35.18 5.78
CA ILE A 297 -20.51 -35.74 6.26
C ILE A 297 -20.16 -36.97 5.42
N ILE A 298 -18.98 -36.95 4.83
CA ILE A 298 -18.46 -38.03 3.96
C ILE A 298 -17.33 -38.81 4.61
N GLY A 299 -16.66 -38.26 5.62
CA GLY A 299 -15.63 -38.95 6.37
C GLY A 299 -14.90 -38.08 7.38
N GLN A 300 -13.66 -38.44 7.75
CA GLN A 300 -12.88 -37.72 8.76
C GLN A 300 -11.39 -37.71 8.43
N THR A 301 -10.70 -36.62 8.81
CA THR A 301 -9.25 -36.47 8.65
C THR A 301 -8.44 -37.24 9.71
N GLY A 302 -9.12 -37.85 10.69
CA GLY A 302 -8.47 -38.54 11.81
C GLY A 302 -7.96 -37.55 12.86
N THR A 303 -6.65 -37.56 13.12
CA THR A 303 -6.01 -36.67 14.12
C THR A 303 -5.49 -35.37 13.53
N ALA A 304 -5.52 -35.21 12.21
CA ALA A 304 -5.05 -34.01 11.52
C ALA A 304 -6.07 -32.88 11.66
N MET A 305 -5.64 -31.80 12.34
CA MET A 305 -6.38 -30.56 12.49
C MET A 305 -6.02 -29.65 11.31
N ILE A 306 -6.94 -29.55 10.34
CA ILE A 306 -6.72 -28.79 9.10
C ILE A 306 -7.09 -27.32 9.31
N THR A 307 -6.20 -26.41 8.89
CA THR A 307 -6.38 -24.96 9.03
C THR A 307 -6.69 -24.28 7.71
N ALA A 308 -6.23 -24.84 6.58
CA ALA A 308 -6.58 -24.38 5.24
C ALA A 308 -6.48 -25.52 4.24
N MET A 309 -7.25 -25.45 3.16
CA MET A 309 -7.19 -26.43 2.07
C MET A 309 -7.58 -25.81 0.74
N ALA A 310 -7.10 -26.40 -0.34
CA ALA A 310 -7.42 -25.99 -1.70
C ALA A 310 -7.50 -27.19 -2.65
N TYR A 311 -8.44 -27.14 -3.57
CA TYR A 311 -8.50 -28.03 -4.72
C TYR A 311 -7.52 -27.58 -5.80
N ASN A 312 -6.78 -28.53 -6.36
CA ASN A 312 -5.85 -28.30 -7.45
C ASN A 312 -6.51 -28.74 -8.77
N TYR A 313 -6.93 -27.77 -9.59
CA TYR A 313 -7.56 -28.03 -10.89
C TYR A 313 -6.63 -28.67 -11.92
N ALA A 314 -5.31 -28.52 -11.78
CA ALA A 314 -4.34 -29.13 -12.69
C ALA A 314 -4.20 -30.65 -12.52
N ASN A 315 -4.47 -31.19 -11.32
CA ASN A 315 -4.31 -32.62 -11.04
C ASN A 315 -5.52 -33.31 -10.38
N GLY A 316 -6.55 -32.54 -10.02
CA GLY A 316 -7.82 -33.04 -9.50
C GLY A 316 -7.78 -33.52 -8.06
N LYS A 317 -6.86 -33.02 -7.23
CA LYS A 317 -6.71 -33.42 -5.81
C LYS A 317 -6.95 -32.25 -4.86
N ILE A 318 -7.31 -32.56 -3.60
CA ILE A 318 -7.35 -31.59 -2.51
C ILE A 318 -6.06 -31.71 -1.70
N TYR A 319 -5.41 -30.55 -1.49
CA TYR A 319 -4.26 -30.41 -0.61
C TYR A 319 -4.63 -29.53 0.57
N ALA A 320 -4.02 -29.79 1.72
CA ALA A 320 -4.32 -29.10 2.96
C ALA A 320 -3.08 -28.89 3.81
N VAL A 321 -3.08 -27.82 4.60
CA VAL A 321 -2.09 -27.59 5.66
C VAL A 321 -2.77 -27.72 7.02
N GLY A 322 -2.04 -28.24 7.99
CA GLY A 322 -2.59 -28.46 9.32
C GLY A 322 -1.57 -29.05 10.27
N TYR A 323 -2.03 -29.46 11.46
CA TYR A 323 -1.16 -29.95 12.52
C TYR A 323 -1.78 -31.14 13.25
N THR A 324 -0.98 -31.79 14.10
CA THR A 324 -1.47 -32.80 15.04
C THR A 324 -0.93 -32.49 16.44
N GLN A 325 -1.30 -33.30 17.43
CA GLN A 325 -0.66 -33.19 18.75
C GLN A 325 0.83 -33.56 18.73
N GLN A 326 1.31 -34.27 17.69
CA GLN A 326 2.67 -34.81 17.60
C GLN A 326 3.55 -34.12 16.55
N SER A 327 2.94 -33.47 15.56
CA SER A 327 3.60 -32.74 14.49
C SER A 327 3.13 -31.30 14.48
N ARG A 328 4.07 -30.36 14.34
CA ARG A 328 3.76 -28.95 14.45
C ARG A 328 3.01 -28.43 13.24
N TRP A 329 3.39 -28.76 11.99
CA TRP A 329 2.69 -28.35 10.76
C TRP A 329 3.09 -29.24 9.58
N ASP A 330 2.13 -29.90 8.93
CA ASP A 330 2.37 -30.77 7.77
C ASP A 330 1.49 -30.37 6.58
N LEU A 331 1.96 -30.71 5.38
CA LEU A 331 1.17 -30.73 4.15
C LEU A 331 0.51 -32.10 4.00
N TYR A 332 -0.76 -32.10 3.61
CA TYR A 332 -1.60 -33.29 3.46
C TYR A 332 -2.22 -33.37 2.07
N GLU A 333 -2.39 -34.58 1.54
CA GLU A 333 -3.37 -34.89 0.49
C GLU A 333 -4.65 -35.40 1.16
N ILE A 334 -5.81 -34.84 0.81
CA ILE A 334 -7.11 -35.26 1.33
C ILE A 334 -7.81 -36.19 0.34
N ASN A 335 -8.17 -37.40 0.79
CA ASN A 335 -8.96 -38.31 -0.02
C ASN A 335 -10.42 -37.81 -0.11
N MET A 336 -10.85 -37.38 -1.30
CA MET A 336 -12.19 -36.80 -1.50
C MET A 336 -13.35 -37.76 -1.26
N GLN A 337 -13.12 -39.08 -1.25
CA GLN A 337 -14.18 -40.08 -1.02
C GLN A 337 -14.33 -40.45 0.47
N THR A 338 -13.26 -40.36 1.26
CA THR A 338 -13.22 -40.85 2.64
C THR A 338 -12.82 -39.80 3.68
N GLY A 339 -12.35 -38.63 3.24
CA GLY A 339 -11.79 -37.59 4.11
C GLY A 339 -10.45 -37.91 4.73
N ALA A 340 -9.88 -39.09 4.48
CA ALA A 340 -8.61 -39.48 5.06
C ALA A 340 -7.48 -38.54 4.62
N ALA A 341 -6.77 -37.96 5.58
CA ALA A 341 -5.62 -37.09 5.35
C ALA A 341 -4.33 -37.91 5.31
N THR A 342 -3.59 -37.83 4.20
CA THR A 342 -2.29 -38.48 4.02
C THR A 342 -1.18 -37.45 4.09
N VAL A 343 -0.24 -37.61 5.03
CA VAL A 343 0.90 -36.69 5.19
C VAL A 343 1.81 -36.80 3.96
N ILE A 344 2.14 -35.65 3.36
CA ILE A 344 3.14 -35.52 2.30
C ILE A 344 4.50 -35.19 2.92
N GLY A 345 4.55 -34.21 3.81
CA GLY A 345 5.78 -33.77 4.47
C GLY A 345 5.59 -32.51 5.31
N GLN A 346 6.69 -32.02 5.87
CA GLN A 346 6.70 -30.80 6.68
C GLN A 346 7.30 -29.64 5.88
N PRO A 347 6.54 -28.56 5.65
CA PRO A 347 7.09 -27.30 5.15
C PRO A 347 8.27 -26.82 6.00
N ASP A 348 9.39 -26.53 5.35
CA ASP A 348 10.66 -26.13 5.96
C ASP A 348 10.83 -24.60 5.97
N THR A 349 9.84 -23.91 6.53
CA THR A 349 9.85 -22.45 6.70
C THR A 349 10.93 -22.00 7.69
N VAL A 350 11.35 -20.73 7.57
CA VAL A 350 12.26 -20.08 8.53
C VAL A 350 11.65 -20.15 9.94
N ASP A 351 12.48 -20.48 10.93
CA ASP A 351 12.09 -20.70 12.33
C ASP A 351 10.94 -21.69 12.57
N ARG A 352 10.59 -22.49 11.55
CA ARG A 352 9.44 -23.40 11.54
C ARG A 352 8.11 -22.67 11.77
N ASP A 353 7.99 -21.47 11.21
CA ASP A 353 6.78 -20.67 11.26
C ASP A 353 5.65 -21.34 10.45
N PRO A 354 4.48 -21.67 11.05
CA PRO A 354 3.38 -22.32 10.34
C PRO A 354 2.92 -21.61 9.08
N LEU A 355 2.62 -22.35 8.01
CA LEU A 355 1.72 -21.87 6.96
C LEU A 355 0.28 -21.87 7.52
N TRP A 356 -0.27 -20.68 7.76
CA TRP A 356 -1.57 -20.54 8.38
C TRP A 356 -2.72 -20.66 7.38
N THR A 357 -2.47 -20.18 6.17
CA THR A 357 -3.44 -20.16 5.08
C THR A 357 -2.80 -20.62 3.78
N PHE A 358 -3.62 -21.09 2.85
CA PHE A 358 -3.18 -21.87 1.71
C PHE A 358 -4.16 -21.77 0.54
N ALA A 359 -3.65 -21.57 -0.68
CA ALA A 359 -4.42 -21.57 -1.91
C ALA A 359 -3.61 -22.13 -3.08
N ILE A 360 -4.28 -22.57 -4.14
CA ILE A 360 -3.66 -23.14 -5.34
C ILE A 360 -4.21 -22.43 -6.57
N THR A 361 -3.33 -22.03 -7.49
CA THR A 361 -3.72 -21.40 -8.76
C THR A 361 -4.33 -22.43 -9.73
N THR A 362 -4.96 -21.95 -10.80
CA THR A 362 -5.51 -22.83 -11.84
C THR A 362 -4.45 -23.77 -12.45
N GLU A 363 -3.21 -23.28 -12.58
CA GLU A 363 -2.06 -24.03 -13.11
C GLU A 363 -1.47 -25.03 -12.11
N GLY A 364 -1.96 -25.03 -10.87
CA GLY A 364 -1.53 -25.95 -9.82
C GLY A 364 -0.35 -25.49 -8.98
N ARG A 365 0.01 -24.20 -9.02
CA ARG A 365 1.03 -23.61 -8.13
C ARG A 365 0.41 -23.32 -6.77
N ALA A 366 1.02 -23.81 -5.70
CA ALA A 366 0.49 -23.70 -4.34
C ALA A 366 1.22 -22.63 -3.54
N TYR A 367 0.47 -21.85 -2.78
CA TYR A 367 1.00 -20.75 -1.99
C TYR A 367 0.44 -20.79 -0.57
N GLY A 368 1.26 -20.36 0.38
CA GLY A 368 0.81 -20.14 1.76
C GLY A 368 1.51 -18.96 2.40
N ILE A 369 0.85 -18.37 3.40
CA ILE A 369 1.40 -17.28 4.20
C ILE A 369 1.67 -17.78 5.61
N THR A 370 2.85 -17.44 6.13
CA THR A 370 3.28 -17.86 7.47
C THR A 370 2.64 -17.06 8.59
N ALA A 371 2.45 -17.69 9.75
CA ALA A 371 1.65 -17.15 10.86
C ALA A 371 2.31 -16.01 11.65
N THR A 372 3.62 -16.06 11.83
CA THR A 372 4.34 -15.12 12.71
C THR A 372 5.08 -14.06 11.92
N SER A 373 5.63 -14.44 10.77
CA SER A 373 6.47 -13.58 9.93
C SER A 373 5.70 -12.92 8.80
N GLY A 374 4.51 -13.44 8.42
CA GLY A 374 3.72 -12.88 7.31
C GLY A 374 4.46 -12.96 5.97
N LEU A 375 5.30 -13.99 5.79
CA LEU A 375 6.03 -14.26 4.57
C LEU A 375 5.18 -15.14 3.64
N LEU A 376 5.17 -14.81 2.35
CA LEU A 376 4.59 -15.64 1.31
C LEU A 376 5.60 -16.70 0.87
N TYR A 377 5.13 -17.95 0.76
CA TYR A 377 5.90 -19.08 0.24
C TYR A 377 5.17 -19.76 -0.91
N GLU A 378 5.92 -20.20 -1.92
CA GLU A 378 5.47 -21.25 -2.84
C GLU A 378 5.74 -22.63 -2.22
N VAL A 379 4.78 -23.54 -2.33
CA VAL A 379 4.82 -24.87 -1.71
C VAL A 379 4.88 -25.94 -2.79
N ASN A 380 5.89 -26.81 -2.72
CA ASN A 380 5.96 -27.98 -3.57
C ASN A 380 4.97 -29.06 -3.06
N LEU A 381 3.94 -29.35 -3.83
CA LEU A 381 2.87 -30.28 -3.46
C LEU A 381 3.29 -31.76 -3.39
N GLU A 382 4.47 -32.12 -3.91
CA GLU A 382 4.97 -33.50 -3.90
C GLU A 382 5.93 -33.76 -2.74
N THR A 383 6.70 -32.75 -2.34
CA THR A 383 7.78 -32.89 -1.34
C THR A 383 7.52 -32.12 -0.05
N ALA A 384 6.50 -31.25 -0.03
CA ALA A 384 6.23 -30.25 1.00
C ALA A 384 7.34 -29.19 1.19
N GLN A 385 8.39 -29.18 0.36
CA GLN A 385 9.44 -28.16 0.42
C GLN A 385 8.90 -26.80 0.00
N VAL A 386 9.36 -25.74 0.65
CA VAL A 386 8.88 -24.38 0.37
C VAL A 386 9.97 -23.47 -0.18
N THR A 387 9.57 -22.50 -0.98
CA THR A 387 10.44 -21.42 -1.48
C THR A 387 9.86 -20.09 -1.02
N GLU A 388 10.64 -19.33 -0.24
CA GLU A 388 10.24 -17.99 0.19
C GLU A 388 10.18 -17.05 -1.01
N ILE A 389 9.08 -16.28 -1.09
CA ILE A 389 8.88 -15.26 -2.13
C ILE A 389 9.19 -13.88 -1.57
N GLY A 390 8.59 -13.53 -0.43
CA GLY A 390 8.85 -12.26 0.23
C GLY A 390 7.84 -11.90 1.30
N PHE A 391 8.04 -10.72 1.89
CA PHE A 391 7.21 -10.20 2.96
C PHE A 391 5.93 -9.55 2.44
N THR A 392 4.80 -9.90 3.05
CA THR A 392 3.47 -9.40 2.63
C THR A 392 3.22 -7.94 2.99
N GLY A 393 4.11 -7.31 3.76
CA GLY A 393 3.88 -5.99 4.36
C GLY A 393 3.09 -6.05 5.67
N CYS A 394 2.76 -7.25 6.18
CA CYS A 394 1.99 -7.46 7.41
C CYS A 394 2.73 -8.43 8.34
N PRO A 395 3.45 -7.94 9.37
CA PRO A 395 4.20 -8.81 10.28
C PRO A 395 3.27 -9.38 11.34
N GLY A 396 3.36 -10.69 11.58
CA GLY A 396 2.41 -11.39 12.43
C GLY A 396 1.02 -11.42 11.80
N VAL A 397 0.45 -12.60 11.65
CA VAL A 397 -0.88 -12.74 11.07
C VAL A 397 -1.73 -13.52 12.06
N GLY A 398 -2.94 -13.03 12.30
CA GLY A 398 -3.81 -13.52 13.34
C GLY A 398 -4.36 -14.93 13.07
N PHE A 399 -4.92 -15.52 14.13
CA PHE A 399 -5.72 -16.73 14.03
C PHE A 399 -7.02 -16.40 13.26
N CYS A 400 -7.28 -17.10 12.15
CA CYS A 400 -8.43 -16.99 11.24
C CYS A 400 -8.28 -16.00 10.06
N GLN A 401 -7.77 -16.53 8.95
CA GLN A 401 -7.55 -15.79 7.70
C GLN A 401 -7.63 -16.77 6.52
N SER A 402 -7.88 -16.27 5.32
CA SER A 402 -7.98 -17.10 4.12
C SER A 402 -7.32 -16.46 2.92
N LEU A 403 -6.39 -17.19 2.30
CA LEU A 403 -6.07 -17.04 0.90
C LEU A 403 -7.21 -17.61 0.06
N VAL A 404 -7.51 -16.93 -1.04
CA VAL A 404 -8.53 -17.31 -2.00
C VAL A 404 -8.02 -16.95 -3.38
N TYR A 405 -7.95 -17.92 -4.28
CA TYR A 405 -7.56 -17.65 -5.66
C TYR A 405 -8.81 -17.38 -6.49
N ASP A 406 -8.80 -16.28 -7.23
CA ASP A 406 -9.77 -15.99 -8.27
C ASP A 406 -9.30 -16.61 -9.59
N HIS A 407 -9.94 -17.73 -9.94
CA HIS A 407 -9.59 -18.50 -11.12
C HIS A 407 -9.99 -17.81 -12.44
N ASP A 408 -10.89 -16.83 -12.41
CA ASP A 408 -11.35 -16.12 -13.62
C ASP A 408 -10.41 -14.95 -13.97
N ASN A 409 -9.85 -14.29 -12.95
CA ASN A 409 -9.00 -13.12 -13.12
C ASN A 409 -7.51 -13.36 -12.82
N GLY A 410 -7.17 -14.53 -12.28
CA GLY A 410 -5.80 -14.91 -11.96
C GLY A 410 -5.21 -14.18 -10.74
N ILE A 411 -6.07 -13.72 -9.83
CA ILE A 411 -5.67 -12.88 -8.68
C ILE A 411 -5.68 -13.72 -7.40
N MET A 412 -4.65 -13.55 -6.56
CA MET A 412 -4.65 -14.08 -5.21
C MET A 412 -5.17 -13.05 -4.22
N PHE A 413 -6.33 -13.31 -3.64
CA PHE A 413 -6.88 -12.54 -2.56
C PHE A 413 -6.51 -13.12 -1.20
N TRP A 414 -6.35 -12.26 -0.22
CA TRP A 414 -6.08 -12.62 1.16
C TRP A 414 -6.98 -11.82 2.09
N ALA A 415 -7.89 -12.52 2.76
CA ALA A 415 -8.63 -11.95 3.87
C ALA A 415 -7.73 -11.99 5.11
N ALA A 416 -7.01 -10.88 5.33
CA ALA A 416 -6.00 -10.72 6.36
C ALA A 416 -6.62 -10.28 7.69
N TYR A 417 -6.08 -10.84 8.78
CA TYR A 417 -6.49 -10.49 10.15
C TYR A 417 -5.26 -10.13 11.00
N TRP A 418 -5.23 -8.92 11.57
CA TRP A 418 -4.15 -8.39 12.43
C TRP A 418 -4.65 -7.33 13.43
N LYS A 419 -3.87 -7.08 14.50
CA LYS A 419 -4.22 -6.23 15.64
C LYS A 419 -4.13 -4.71 15.35
N ASP A 420 -3.32 -4.30 14.37
CA ASP A 420 -2.98 -2.88 14.11
C ASP A 420 -3.36 -2.44 12.68
N ASP A 421 -4.66 -2.40 12.37
CA ASP A 421 -5.24 -1.79 11.15
C ASP A 421 -4.95 -2.45 9.77
N ALA A 422 -4.28 -3.61 9.73
CA ALA A 422 -4.10 -4.38 8.48
C ALA A 422 -5.23 -5.37 8.16
N ASN A 423 -6.34 -5.32 8.92
CA ASN A 423 -7.55 -6.11 8.69
C ASN A 423 -8.18 -5.72 7.35
N GLY A 424 -8.59 -6.71 6.56
CA GLY A 424 -9.19 -6.40 5.27
C GLY A 424 -8.99 -7.48 4.23
N LEU A 425 -9.56 -7.20 3.07
CA LEU A 425 -9.24 -7.92 1.85
C LEU A 425 -8.01 -7.29 1.21
N ARG A 426 -7.04 -8.13 0.90
CA ARG A 426 -5.78 -7.75 0.24
C ARG A 426 -5.61 -8.52 -1.05
N GLU A 427 -4.92 -7.91 -2.00
CA GLU A 427 -4.37 -8.58 -3.18
C GLU A 427 -2.89 -8.89 -2.92
N VAL A 428 -2.47 -10.12 -3.22
CA VAL A 428 -1.11 -10.60 -2.97
C VAL A 428 -0.35 -10.74 -4.30
N ASN A 429 0.81 -10.09 -4.38
CA ASN A 429 1.74 -10.26 -5.49
C ASN A 429 2.51 -11.57 -5.31
N LEU A 430 2.30 -12.53 -6.21
CA LEU A 430 2.91 -13.86 -6.14
C LEU A 430 4.38 -13.89 -6.59
N GLU A 431 4.92 -12.79 -7.10
CA GLU A 431 6.33 -12.65 -7.51
C GLU A 431 7.18 -11.99 -6.41
N THR A 432 6.65 -10.99 -5.72
CA THR A 432 7.37 -10.23 -4.68
C THR A 432 6.95 -10.59 -3.26
N GLY A 433 5.78 -11.20 -3.09
CA GLY A 433 5.18 -11.49 -1.79
C GLY A 433 4.39 -10.32 -1.20
N GLU A 434 4.62 -9.09 -1.66
CA GLU A 434 3.96 -7.89 -1.18
C GLU A 434 2.44 -7.96 -1.35
N SER A 435 1.69 -7.34 -0.44
CA SER A 435 0.24 -7.26 -0.54
C SER A 435 -0.27 -5.82 -0.43
N VAL A 436 -1.33 -5.53 -1.17
CA VAL A 436 -2.00 -4.22 -1.16
C VAL A 436 -3.40 -4.39 -0.61
N SER A 437 -3.82 -3.47 0.27
CA SER A 437 -5.20 -3.43 0.75
C SER A 437 -6.13 -2.99 -0.38
N ILE A 438 -7.16 -3.79 -0.65
CA ILE A 438 -8.15 -3.52 -1.70
C ILE A 438 -9.55 -3.28 -1.14
N GLY A 439 -9.78 -3.54 0.14
CA GLY A 439 -11.03 -3.23 0.80
C GLY A 439 -11.08 -3.68 2.25
N ASP A 440 -12.03 -3.12 3.00
CA ASP A 440 -12.32 -3.55 4.37
C ASP A 440 -13.40 -4.64 4.35
N ILE A 441 -13.25 -5.65 5.22
CA ILE A 441 -14.27 -6.69 5.46
C ILE A 441 -14.95 -6.51 6.82
N GLN A 442 -14.72 -5.37 7.48
CA GLN A 442 -15.30 -4.94 8.75
C GLN A 442 -15.16 -6.01 9.84
N ASP A 443 -16.26 -6.29 10.56
CA ASP A 443 -16.34 -7.33 11.60
C ASP A 443 -16.09 -8.75 11.05
N ALA A 444 -16.03 -8.94 9.73
CA ALA A 444 -15.69 -10.20 9.08
C ALA A 444 -14.19 -10.41 8.85
N ALA A 445 -13.31 -9.66 9.51
CA ALA A 445 -11.87 -9.86 9.36
C ALA A 445 -11.36 -11.25 9.80
N GLN A 446 -12.04 -11.94 10.73
CA GLN A 446 -11.70 -13.31 11.12
C GLN A 446 -12.44 -14.34 10.27
N VAL A 447 -11.90 -14.66 9.10
CA VAL A 447 -12.53 -15.59 8.14
C VAL A 447 -11.62 -16.75 7.77
N CYS A 448 -12.21 -17.93 7.61
CA CYS A 448 -11.54 -19.16 7.24
C CYS A 448 -12.25 -19.84 6.07
N GLY A 449 -11.57 -20.77 5.41
CA GLY A 449 -12.16 -21.58 4.33
C GLY A 449 -12.77 -20.73 3.22
N GLY A 450 -12.07 -19.68 2.79
CA GLY A 450 -12.50 -18.86 1.69
C GLY A 450 -12.44 -19.63 0.36
N TYR A 451 -13.44 -19.46 -0.50
CA TYR A 451 -13.43 -19.97 -1.85
C TYR A 451 -14.18 -19.03 -2.80
N THR A 452 -13.79 -19.05 -4.07
CA THR A 452 -14.55 -18.51 -5.20
C THR A 452 -15.22 -19.67 -5.93
N VAL A 453 -16.24 -19.33 -6.72
CA VAL A 453 -16.82 -20.25 -7.70
C VAL A 453 -16.32 -19.77 -9.07
N PRO A 454 -15.38 -20.48 -9.72
CA PRO A 454 -14.94 -20.15 -11.07
C PRO A 454 -16.12 -20.22 -12.02
N SER A 455 -16.24 -19.24 -12.90
CA SER A 455 -17.33 -19.18 -13.87
C SER A 455 -17.52 -20.45 -14.70
N TRP A 456 -16.41 -20.98 -15.21
CA TRP A 456 -16.36 -22.17 -16.05
C TRP A 456 -16.65 -23.46 -15.28
N ASP A 457 -16.73 -23.40 -13.95
CA ASP A 457 -17.04 -24.53 -13.07
C ASP A 457 -18.37 -24.35 -12.32
N ASP A 458 -19.07 -23.22 -12.49
CA ASP A 458 -20.36 -22.97 -11.85
C ASP A 458 -21.49 -23.72 -12.58
N PRO A 459 -22.09 -24.77 -11.99
CA PRO A 459 -23.18 -25.50 -12.62
C PRO A 459 -24.49 -24.68 -12.69
N THR A 460 -24.56 -23.54 -11.99
CA THR A 460 -25.70 -22.63 -11.99
C THR A 460 -25.53 -21.46 -12.95
N GLN A 461 -24.32 -21.22 -13.46
CA GLN A 461 -24.13 -20.19 -14.47
C GLN A 461 -24.92 -20.55 -15.74
N PRO A 462 -25.58 -19.56 -16.35
CA PRO A 462 -26.22 -19.78 -17.62
C PRO A 462 -25.13 -20.05 -18.66
N SER A 463 -25.27 -21.15 -19.41
CA SER A 463 -24.33 -21.49 -20.50
C SER A 463 -24.14 -20.38 -21.54
N ASN A 464 -25.04 -19.40 -21.59
CA ASN A 464 -24.89 -18.17 -22.35
C ASN A 464 -25.37 -16.98 -21.53
N VAL A 465 -24.74 -15.83 -21.74
CA VAL A 465 -25.06 -14.53 -21.14
C VAL A 465 -25.41 -13.53 -22.23
N THR A 466 -26.18 -12.51 -21.89
CA THR A 466 -26.65 -11.47 -22.80
C THR A 466 -25.98 -10.14 -22.48
N VAL A 467 -25.34 -9.55 -23.49
CA VAL A 467 -24.74 -8.22 -23.39
C VAL A 467 -25.59 -7.23 -24.17
N THR A 468 -26.14 -6.24 -23.46
CA THR A 468 -26.95 -5.18 -24.05
C THR A 468 -26.07 -3.96 -24.32
N PHE A 469 -25.78 -3.72 -25.60
CA PHE A 469 -25.02 -2.55 -26.04
C PHE A 469 -25.96 -1.38 -26.33
N ASN A 470 -25.82 -0.28 -25.60
CA ASN A 470 -26.50 0.99 -25.83
C ASN A 470 -25.56 1.96 -26.57
N TYR A 471 -25.95 2.43 -27.75
CA TYR A 471 -25.11 3.32 -28.55
C TYR A 471 -25.95 4.22 -29.46
N MET A 472 -25.35 5.24 -30.04
CA MET A 472 -26.04 6.15 -30.96
C MET A 472 -25.85 5.71 -32.42
N VAL A 473 -26.94 5.80 -33.18
CA VAL A 473 -26.98 5.64 -34.65
C VAL A 473 -27.88 6.75 -35.18
N ASN A 474 -27.39 7.54 -36.15
CA ASN A 474 -28.12 8.70 -36.70
C ASN A 474 -28.72 9.67 -35.65
N GLY A 475 -28.06 9.89 -34.53
CA GLY A 475 -28.44 10.83 -33.47
C GLY A 475 -29.45 10.31 -32.46
N GLU A 476 -29.88 9.05 -32.57
CA GLU A 476 -30.80 8.41 -31.63
C GLU A 476 -30.11 7.25 -30.89
N TRP A 477 -30.41 7.11 -29.59
CA TRP A 477 -29.97 5.98 -28.80
C TRP A 477 -30.70 4.70 -29.20
N THR A 478 -29.94 3.65 -29.47
CA THR A 478 -30.42 2.31 -29.76
C THR A 478 -29.76 1.28 -28.85
N SER A 479 -30.39 0.12 -28.71
CA SER A 479 -29.87 -1.01 -27.92
C SER A 479 -29.76 -2.26 -28.81
N THR A 480 -28.68 -3.02 -28.67
CA THR A 480 -28.51 -4.31 -29.34
C THR A 480 -28.06 -5.36 -28.32
N GLU A 481 -28.76 -6.48 -28.29
CA GLU A 481 -28.43 -7.62 -27.43
C GLU A 481 -27.56 -8.63 -28.19
N VAL A 482 -26.45 -9.04 -27.58
CA VAL A 482 -25.57 -10.09 -28.09
C VAL A 482 -25.50 -11.19 -27.04
N THR A 483 -25.94 -12.39 -27.41
CA THR A 483 -25.82 -13.58 -26.56
C THR A 483 -24.53 -14.32 -26.88
N VAL A 484 -23.69 -14.55 -25.88
CA VAL A 484 -22.42 -15.28 -26.01
C VAL A 484 -22.28 -16.33 -24.91
N PRO A 485 -21.44 -17.37 -25.09
CA PRO A 485 -21.09 -18.25 -24.00
C PRO A 485 -20.52 -17.45 -22.82
N ALA A 486 -20.89 -17.83 -21.59
CA ALA A 486 -20.29 -17.22 -20.40
C ALA A 486 -18.76 -17.37 -20.43
N GLY A 487 -18.07 -16.33 -19.97
CA GLY A 487 -16.61 -16.21 -19.99
C GLY A 487 -15.99 -15.89 -21.35
N THR A 488 -16.79 -15.38 -22.29
CA THR A 488 -16.28 -14.94 -23.60
C THR A 488 -16.46 -13.44 -23.80
N THR A 489 -15.69 -12.89 -24.72
CA THR A 489 -15.79 -11.47 -25.09
C THR A 489 -16.77 -11.34 -26.27
N PRO A 490 -17.91 -10.66 -26.12
CA PRO A 490 -18.83 -10.43 -27.22
C PRO A 490 -18.24 -9.50 -28.28
N THR A 491 -18.63 -9.71 -29.54
CA THR A 491 -18.34 -8.73 -30.59
C THR A 491 -19.29 -7.55 -30.45
N ALA A 492 -18.75 -6.40 -30.05
CA ALA A 492 -19.52 -5.17 -29.92
C ALA A 492 -20.02 -4.65 -31.28
N PRO A 493 -21.19 -4.00 -31.34
CA PRO A 493 -21.60 -3.22 -32.51
C PRO A 493 -20.62 -2.05 -32.72
N VAL A 494 -20.58 -1.51 -33.93
CA VAL A 494 -19.73 -0.35 -34.26
C VAL A 494 -20.56 0.93 -34.11
N PRO A 495 -20.32 1.75 -33.07
CA PRO A 495 -21.05 3.00 -32.91
C PRO A 495 -20.65 4.02 -33.98
N GLU A 496 -21.60 4.85 -34.41
CA GLU A 496 -21.32 5.94 -35.36
C GLU A 496 -20.95 7.20 -34.59
N ASN A 497 -19.99 7.96 -35.11
CA ASN A 497 -19.79 9.34 -34.65
C ASN A 497 -21.03 10.17 -35.05
N GLN A 498 -21.44 11.11 -34.19
CA GLN A 498 -22.72 11.81 -34.34
C GLN A 498 -22.54 13.27 -34.77
N PRO A 499 -23.34 13.75 -35.75
CA PRO A 499 -23.37 15.17 -36.08
C PRO A 499 -23.86 15.97 -34.87
N HIS A 500 -23.01 16.86 -34.38
CA HIS A 500 -23.37 17.87 -33.40
C HIS A 500 -22.87 19.22 -33.96
N GLN A 501 -23.46 20.34 -33.57
CA GLN A 501 -23.09 21.66 -34.09
C GLN A 501 -22.41 22.46 -32.98
N PRO A 502 -21.23 23.05 -33.20
CA PRO A 502 -20.45 23.12 -34.45
C PRO A 502 -19.52 21.92 -34.70
N THR A 503 -19.46 20.93 -33.81
CA THR A 503 -18.49 19.82 -33.84
C THR A 503 -19.13 18.44 -33.75
N MET A 504 -18.44 17.40 -34.23
CA MET A 504 -18.94 16.02 -34.16
C MET A 504 -18.83 15.47 -32.73
N LEU A 505 -19.78 14.67 -32.27
CA LEU A 505 -19.58 13.82 -31.10
C LEU A 505 -18.89 12.54 -31.54
N MET A 506 -17.70 12.29 -31.02
CA MET A 506 -16.87 11.13 -31.33
C MET A 506 -17.15 10.03 -30.32
N PHE A 507 -17.30 8.79 -30.79
CA PHE A 507 -17.26 7.63 -29.91
C PHE A 507 -15.86 7.49 -29.32
N ILE A 508 -15.76 7.48 -27.99
CA ILE A 508 -14.47 7.42 -27.28
C ILE A 508 -14.24 6.10 -26.54
N GLY A 509 -15.24 5.23 -26.47
CA GLY A 509 -15.13 3.93 -25.80
C GLY A 509 -16.44 3.49 -25.18
N TRP A 510 -16.39 2.35 -24.49
CA TRP A 510 -17.50 1.81 -23.73
C TRP A 510 -17.32 2.09 -22.24
N ASP A 511 -18.40 2.29 -21.51
CA ASP A 511 -18.39 2.58 -20.08
C ASP A 511 -17.99 1.38 -19.18
N VAL A 512 -18.13 0.17 -19.71
CA VAL A 512 -17.90 -1.10 -19.02
C VAL A 512 -16.96 -1.96 -19.86
N ASP A 513 -15.94 -2.56 -19.23
CA ASP A 513 -15.17 -3.62 -19.86
C ASP A 513 -16.03 -4.89 -19.97
N PHE A 514 -16.06 -5.46 -21.16
CA PHE A 514 -16.80 -6.67 -21.48
C PHE A 514 -15.88 -7.78 -21.97
N ALA A 515 -14.59 -7.73 -21.62
CA ALA A 515 -13.76 -8.92 -21.67
C ALA A 515 -14.31 -9.96 -20.67
N ASN A 516 -14.42 -11.23 -21.09
CA ASN A 516 -14.78 -12.35 -20.20
C ASN A 516 -16.14 -12.19 -19.47
N VAL A 517 -17.24 -12.00 -20.21
CA VAL A 517 -18.55 -11.69 -19.58
C VAL A 517 -19.17 -12.91 -18.92
N GLN A 518 -19.51 -12.80 -17.63
CA GLN A 518 -19.97 -13.90 -16.78
C GLN A 518 -21.45 -13.89 -16.40
N HIS A 519 -22.12 -12.75 -16.63
CA HIS A 519 -23.53 -12.56 -16.36
C HIS A 519 -24.08 -11.54 -17.35
N ASP A 520 -25.41 -11.37 -17.39
CA ASP A 520 -26.00 -10.35 -18.24
C ASP A 520 -25.52 -8.96 -17.82
N ILE A 521 -24.97 -8.20 -18.76
CA ILE A 521 -24.46 -6.84 -18.53
C ILE A 521 -25.07 -5.86 -19.53
N THR A 522 -25.08 -4.58 -19.16
CA THR A 522 -25.41 -3.48 -20.07
C THR A 522 -24.19 -2.61 -20.25
N VAL A 523 -23.82 -2.35 -21.50
CA VAL A 523 -22.64 -1.59 -21.90
C VAL A 523 -23.13 -0.39 -22.71
N THR A 524 -22.75 0.82 -22.32
CA THR A 524 -23.16 2.07 -22.95
C THR A 524 -21.98 2.79 -23.59
N ALA A 525 -22.13 3.17 -24.84
CA ALA A 525 -21.13 3.92 -25.59
C ALA A 525 -20.95 5.32 -24.99
N GLN A 526 -19.70 5.73 -24.82
CA GLN A 526 -19.30 7.06 -24.37
C GLN A 526 -18.92 7.93 -25.57
N TYR A 527 -19.29 9.21 -25.50
CA TYR A 527 -19.03 10.19 -26.55
C TYR A 527 -18.49 11.50 -25.97
N ALA A 528 -17.61 12.16 -26.71
CA ALA A 528 -17.11 13.49 -26.41
C ALA A 528 -17.01 14.35 -27.69
N ALA A 529 -16.97 15.67 -27.55
CA ALA A 529 -16.95 16.57 -28.69
C ALA A 529 -15.57 16.58 -29.36
N LEU A 530 -15.53 16.43 -30.69
CA LEU A 530 -14.32 16.58 -31.50
C LEU A 530 -13.74 18.00 -31.25
N GLY A 531 -12.51 18.07 -30.76
CA GLY A 531 -11.84 19.30 -30.35
C GLY A 531 -11.88 19.61 -28.85
N ASP A 532 -12.68 18.90 -28.04
CA ASP A 532 -12.70 18.97 -26.57
C ASP A 532 -11.75 17.89 -26.03
N VAL A 533 -10.45 18.17 -26.09
CA VAL A 533 -9.39 17.18 -25.85
C VAL A 533 -9.14 16.99 -24.36
N ASP A 534 -9.38 18.01 -23.53
CA ASP A 534 -9.34 17.83 -22.08
C ASP A 534 -10.64 17.23 -21.50
N MET A 535 -11.66 17.01 -22.33
CA MET A 535 -12.94 16.38 -22.01
C MET A 535 -13.73 17.11 -20.92
N ASN A 536 -13.58 18.43 -20.84
CA ASN A 536 -14.27 19.26 -19.85
C ASN A 536 -15.70 19.64 -20.28
N GLY A 537 -16.11 19.30 -21.51
CA GLY A 537 -17.41 19.58 -22.10
C GLY A 537 -17.46 20.86 -22.95
N GLU A 538 -16.36 21.60 -23.06
CA GLU A 538 -16.25 22.84 -23.81
C GLU A 538 -14.97 22.87 -24.67
N ILE A 539 -15.09 23.28 -25.92
CA ILE A 539 -13.94 23.47 -26.81
C ILE A 539 -13.31 24.84 -26.56
N GLN A 540 -12.11 24.85 -26.00
CA GLN A 540 -11.41 26.05 -25.57
C GLN A 540 -10.03 26.18 -26.24
N THR A 541 -9.38 27.32 -26.02
CA THR A 541 -8.00 27.53 -26.47
C THR A 541 -7.00 26.61 -25.77
N ALA A 542 -7.39 26.04 -24.62
CA ALA A 542 -6.61 25.06 -23.88
C ALA A 542 -6.47 23.75 -24.67
N ASP A 543 -7.55 23.27 -25.30
CA ASP A 543 -7.54 22.09 -26.16
C ASP A 543 -6.61 22.28 -27.36
N ALA A 544 -6.74 23.43 -28.03
CA ALA A 544 -5.86 23.77 -29.15
C ALA A 544 -4.37 23.76 -28.75
N LEU A 545 -4.05 24.23 -27.55
CA LEU A 545 -2.68 24.21 -27.03
C LEU A 545 -2.21 22.77 -26.73
N LEU A 546 -3.09 21.93 -26.18
CA LEU A 546 -2.81 20.53 -25.89
C LEU A 546 -2.53 19.74 -27.19
N ILE A 547 -3.36 19.94 -28.22
CA ILE A 547 -3.15 19.39 -29.57
C ILE A 547 -1.81 19.87 -30.15
N ALA A 548 -1.51 21.17 -30.06
CA ALA A 548 -0.27 21.72 -30.59
C ALA A 548 0.98 21.13 -29.91
N ARG A 549 0.92 20.92 -28.58
CA ARG A 549 1.99 20.28 -27.81
C ARG A 549 2.19 18.83 -28.24
N ASN A 550 1.11 18.09 -28.47
CA ASN A 550 1.21 16.73 -28.98
C ASN A 550 1.81 16.69 -30.39
N ALA A 551 1.34 17.55 -31.31
CA ALA A 551 1.84 17.63 -32.68
C ALA A 551 3.35 17.94 -32.79
N ILE A 552 3.93 18.64 -31.81
CA ILE A 552 5.38 18.93 -31.75
C ILE A 552 6.17 17.96 -30.86
N GLY A 553 5.52 16.92 -30.32
CA GLY A 553 6.16 15.88 -29.53
C GLY A 553 6.53 16.30 -28.10
N VAL A 554 5.84 17.28 -27.52
CA VAL A 554 6.07 17.73 -26.13
C VAL A 554 4.90 17.41 -25.18
N ALA A 555 3.91 16.64 -25.64
CA ALA A 555 2.86 16.05 -24.81
C ALA A 555 2.36 14.74 -25.44
N GLU A 556 2.07 13.74 -24.62
CA GLU A 556 1.35 12.54 -25.06
C GLU A 556 -0.15 12.70 -24.80
N LEU A 557 -0.97 12.09 -25.64
CA LEU A 557 -2.43 12.07 -25.51
C LEU A 557 -2.90 10.63 -25.30
N THR A 558 -3.94 10.44 -24.49
CA THR A 558 -4.59 9.13 -24.36
C THR A 558 -5.25 8.72 -25.68
N PRO A 559 -5.57 7.43 -25.90
CA PRO A 559 -6.24 6.99 -27.12
C PRO A 559 -7.56 7.74 -27.41
N ALA A 560 -8.34 8.03 -26.37
CA ALA A 560 -9.57 8.82 -26.51
C ALA A 560 -9.26 10.28 -26.89
N GLN A 561 -8.26 10.91 -26.27
CA GLN A 561 -7.82 12.27 -26.61
C GLN A 561 -7.28 12.39 -28.02
N MET A 562 -6.56 11.38 -28.51
CA MET A 562 -6.09 11.31 -29.90
C MET A 562 -7.26 11.33 -30.89
N ILE A 563 -8.38 10.67 -30.58
CA ILE A 563 -9.60 10.73 -31.40
C ILE A 563 -10.17 12.15 -31.42
N LEU A 564 -10.19 12.84 -30.27
CA LEU A 564 -10.74 14.19 -30.16
C LEU A 564 -9.82 15.27 -30.73
N ALA A 565 -8.51 15.01 -30.80
CA ALA A 565 -7.51 15.94 -31.29
C ALA A 565 -7.44 16.05 -32.82
N ASP A 566 -7.96 15.07 -33.56
CA ASP A 566 -7.88 14.96 -35.03
C ASP A 566 -9.00 15.77 -35.74
N VAL A 567 -8.99 17.08 -35.51
CA VAL A 567 -10.07 18.01 -35.90
C VAL A 567 -9.96 18.44 -37.37
N TYR A 568 -8.75 18.55 -37.91
CA TYR A 568 -8.49 18.99 -39.28
C TYR A 568 -8.36 17.82 -40.24
N GLY A 569 -9.45 17.53 -40.94
CA GLY A 569 -9.46 16.51 -41.99
C GLY A 569 -9.73 15.10 -41.46
N SER A 570 -9.58 14.88 -40.16
CA SER A 570 -9.88 13.61 -39.48
C SER A 570 -9.20 12.43 -40.18
N ASP A 571 -7.89 12.59 -40.45
CA ASP A 571 -7.09 11.66 -41.26
C ASP A 571 -6.23 10.70 -40.41
N GLY A 572 -6.39 10.76 -39.09
CA GLY A 572 -5.67 9.98 -38.09
C GLY A 572 -4.33 10.58 -37.69
N VAL A 573 -3.98 11.79 -38.16
CA VAL A 573 -2.69 12.42 -37.89
C VAL A 573 -2.88 13.74 -37.16
N ILE A 574 -2.35 13.81 -35.94
CA ILE A 574 -2.39 15.05 -35.15
C ILE A 574 -1.30 16.02 -35.61
N THR A 575 -1.72 17.20 -36.07
CA THR A 575 -0.86 18.25 -36.60
C THR A 575 -1.16 19.62 -35.98
N LEU A 576 -0.30 20.61 -36.28
CA LEU A 576 -0.57 22.00 -35.90
C LEU A 576 -1.78 22.60 -36.63
N ASN A 577 -2.27 21.98 -37.72
CA ASN A 577 -3.50 22.43 -38.37
C ASN A 577 -4.73 22.05 -37.54
N ASP A 578 -4.72 20.89 -36.88
CA ASP A 578 -5.78 20.48 -35.95
C ASP A 578 -5.91 21.49 -34.81
N ALA A 579 -4.77 21.83 -34.19
CA ALA A 579 -4.71 22.86 -33.16
C ALA A 579 -5.27 24.20 -33.65
N LEU A 580 -4.92 24.62 -34.88
CA LEU A 580 -5.41 25.86 -35.46
C LEU A 580 -6.92 25.85 -35.69
N VAL A 581 -7.49 24.72 -36.13
CA VAL A 581 -8.93 24.58 -36.33
C VAL A 581 -9.67 24.57 -35.01
N THR A 582 -9.21 23.80 -34.02
CA THR A 582 -9.75 23.81 -32.65
C THR A 582 -9.74 25.23 -32.07
N MET A 583 -8.64 25.97 -32.29
CA MET A 583 -8.56 27.36 -31.84
C MET A 583 -9.59 28.26 -32.51
N ARG A 584 -9.85 28.10 -33.82
CA ARG A 584 -10.91 28.85 -34.51
C ARG A 584 -12.30 28.51 -33.96
N ILE A 585 -12.57 27.22 -33.74
CA ILE A 585 -13.83 26.74 -33.15
C ILE A 585 -14.04 27.38 -31.77
N SER A 586 -13.02 27.37 -30.91
CA SER A 586 -13.09 27.97 -29.57
C SER A 586 -13.37 29.49 -29.59
N LEU A 587 -13.00 30.17 -30.67
CA LEU A 587 -13.22 31.61 -30.87
C LEU A 587 -14.52 31.91 -31.63
N GLY A 588 -15.32 30.90 -32.00
CA GLY A 588 -16.55 31.05 -32.77
C GLY A 588 -16.33 31.52 -34.21
N MET A 589 -15.17 31.22 -34.79
CA MET A 589 -14.73 31.69 -36.11
C MET A 589 -14.99 30.73 -37.27
#